data_AF-A0A059XWF5-F1
#
_entry.id   AF-A0A059XWF5-F1
#
_cell.length_a   1.000
_cell.length_b   1.000
_cell.length_c   1.000
_cell.angle_alpha   90.00
_cell.angle_beta   90.00
_cell.angle_gamma   90.00
#
_symmetry.space_group_name_H-M   'P 1'
#
loop_
_entity.id
_entity.type
_entity.pdbx_description
1 polymer ?
#
loop_
_entity_poly.entity_id
_entity_poly.type
_entity_poly.pdbx_seq_one_letter_code
_entity_poly.pdbx_strand_id
1 'polypeptide(L)'
;MSNNPVNVSESISLTWVFSFDSWLNLIIMSLILSPLIYQILLFRTFYKKHKLFHKNQVWIAIIKKEKLKNIITFCLIGFIGVVILAITMLIGELGFKNTHKWQSYRWSILASIVIWFGISLVCGLLLIFSYKKMIINKNIDWETVKNYCYKYNLNFKNKNFQIRWLDNITHQYEPENLKDTDVTWKKDYYFLKTFGKTRLNNRILRYYLAKSHTFFFEQGDEIMMHTHLLYSAVINQIAIEDPEQNIESIIANLRK
;
A
#
# COMPACT_ATOMS: atom_id res chain seq x y z
N MET A 1 -47.78 42.09 -32.50
CA MET A 1 -47.53 40.65 -32.27
C MET A 1 -46.12 40.51 -31.69
N SER A 2 -45.88 39.56 -30.78
CA SER A 2 -44.55 39.36 -30.19
C SER A 2 -43.74 38.36 -31.02
N ASN A 3 -42.55 38.75 -31.46
CA ASN A 3 -41.57 37.81 -31.99
C ASN A 3 -40.71 37.32 -30.82
N ASN A 4 -41.19 36.28 -30.14
CA ASN A 4 -40.37 35.60 -29.14
C ASN A 4 -39.18 34.90 -29.85
N PRO A 5 -37.92 35.11 -29.45
CA PRO A 5 -36.83 34.32 -29.96
C PRO A 5 -37.00 32.86 -29.51
N VAL A 6 -36.88 31.92 -30.44
CA VAL A 6 -36.88 30.50 -30.10
C VAL A 6 -35.60 30.19 -29.33
N ASN A 7 -35.74 29.84 -28.05
CA ASN A 7 -34.64 29.28 -27.27
C ASN A 7 -34.26 27.91 -27.87
N VAL A 8 -33.28 27.91 -28.76
CA VAL A 8 -32.62 26.68 -29.21
C VAL A 8 -31.79 26.19 -28.03
N SER A 9 -32.36 25.29 -27.23
CA SER A 9 -31.60 24.54 -26.23
C SER A 9 -30.52 23.75 -26.96
N GLU A 10 -29.24 24.04 -26.69
CA GLU A 10 -28.12 23.27 -27.23
C GLU A 10 -28.20 21.82 -26.73
N SER A 11 -28.77 20.95 -27.55
CA SER A 11 -28.72 19.51 -27.34
C SER A 11 -27.29 19.04 -27.58
N ILE A 12 -26.55 18.85 -26.48
CA ILE A 12 -25.18 18.29 -26.50
C ILE A 12 -25.26 16.94 -27.20
N SER A 13 -24.88 16.89 -28.48
CA SER A 13 -25.03 15.68 -29.27
C SER A 13 -24.04 14.64 -28.75
N LEU A 14 -24.50 13.40 -28.56
CA LEU A 14 -23.64 12.30 -28.10
C LEU A 14 -22.39 12.11 -28.99
N THR A 15 -22.48 12.47 -30.27
CA THR A 15 -21.36 12.51 -31.21
C THR A 15 -20.22 13.46 -30.81
N TRP A 16 -20.48 14.56 -30.10
CA TRP A 16 -19.43 15.44 -29.57
C TRP A 16 -18.62 14.77 -28.45
N VAL A 17 -19.27 13.93 -27.63
CA VAL A 17 -18.63 13.16 -26.55
C VAL A 17 -17.65 12.12 -27.11
N PHE A 18 -17.95 11.56 -28.29
CA PHE A 18 -17.12 10.55 -28.97
C PHE A 18 -16.15 11.11 -30.03
N SER A 19 -16.01 12.44 -30.15
CA SER A 19 -15.05 13.04 -31.09
C SER A 19 -13.59 12.71 -30.71
N PHE A 20 -12.69 12.73 -31.70
CA PHE A 20 -11.26 12.48 -31.48
C PHE A 20 -10.67 13.48 -30.48
N ASP A 21 -11.08 14.76 -30.56
CA ASP A 21 -10.66 15.80 -29.63
C ASP A 21 -11.16 15.54 -28.20
N SER A 22 -12.39 15.05 -28.02
CA SER A 22 -12.91 14.65 -26.70
C SER A 22 -12.11 13.48 -26.11
N TRP A 23 -11.76 12.47 -26.91
CA TRP A 23 -10.89 11.37 -26.49
C TRP A 23 -9.48 11.84 -26.12
N LEU A 24 -8.87 12.71 -26.94
CA LEU A 24 -7.54 13.27 -26.70
C LEU A 24 -7.51 14.12 -25.42
N ASN A 25 -8.54 14.94 -25.18
CA ASN A 25 -8.70 15.70 -23.95
C ASN A 25 -8.91 14.79 -22.72
N LEU A 26 -9.72 13.72 -22.83
CA LEU A 26 -9.91 12.74 -21.76
C LEU A 26 -8.59 12.02 -21.39
N ILE A 27 -7.78 11.67 -22.39
CA ILE A 27 -6.45 11.07 -22.18
C ILE A 27 -5.52 12.06 -21.46
N ILE A 28 -5.44 13.31 -21.93
CA ILE A 28 -4.61 14.37 -21.31
C ILE A 28 -5.04 14.63 -19.86
N MET A 29 -6.33 14.79 -19.60
CA MET A 29 -6.86 15.00 -18.25
C MET A 29 -6.60 13.81 -17.33
N SER A 30 -6.73 12.57 -17.84
CA SER A 30 -6.40 11.35 -17.09
C SER A 30 -4.91 11.30 -16.74
N LEU A 31 -4.04 11.70 -17.67
CA LEU A 31 -2.60 11.72 -17.49
C LEU A 31 -2.18 12.76 -16.45
N ILE A 32 -2.80 13.95 -16.47
CA ILE A 32 -2.62 15.02 -15.45
C ILE A 32 -3.13 14.59 -14.07
N LEU A 33 -4.27 13.90 -13.98
CA LEU A 33 -4.85 13.45 -12.69
C LEU A 33 -4.17 12.20 -12.11
N SER A 34 -3.54 11.36 -12.94
CA SER A 34 -2.92 10.09 -12.54
C SER A 34 -1.95 10.17 -11.34
N PRO A 35 -1.07 11.20 -11.19
CA PRO A 35 -0.13 11.24 -10.08
C PRO A 35 -0.81 11.63 -8.77
N LEU A 36 -1.89 12.44 -8.81
CA LEU A 36 -2.70 12.79 -7.63
C LEU A 36 -3.45 11.55 -7.11
N ILE A 37 -4.07 10.80 -8.01
CA ILE A 37 -4.75 9.53 -7.68
C ILE A 37 -3.75 8.56 -7.03
N TYR A 38 -2.54 8.43 -7.59
CA TYR A 38 -1.53 7.53 -7.06
C TYR A 38 -0.96 7.99 -5.71
N GLN A 39 -0.79 9.30 -5.48
CA GLN A 39 -0.49 9.87 -4.16
C GLN A 39 -1.57 9.51 -3.12
N ILE A 40 -2.86 9.66 -3.45
CA ILE A 40 -3.97 9.32 -2.54
C ILE A 40 -3.94 7.82 -2.18
N LEU A 41 -3.70 6.93 -3.15
CA LEU A 41 -3.55 5.49 -2.93
C LEU A 41 -2.36 5.17 -2.01
N LEU A 42 -1.20 5.82 -2.22
CA LEU A 42 -0.01 5.66 -1.37
C LEU A 42 -0.26 6.17 0.05
N PHE A 43 -0.92 7.32 0.22
CA PHE A 43 -1.27 7.87 1.53
C PHE A 43 -2.22 6.95 2.29
N ARG A 44 -3.32 6.50 1.67
CA ARG A 44 -4.29 5.55 2.26
C ARG A 44 -3.60 4.24 2.65
N THR A 45 -2.74 3.70 1.78
CA THR A 45 -1.96 2.47 2.03
C THR A 45 -0.93 2.64 3.14
N PHE A 46 -0.32 3.83 3.26
CA PHE A 46 0.56 4.14 4.36
C PHE A 46 -0.21 4.17 5.68
N TYR A 47 -1.32 4.93 5.74
CA TYR A 47 -2.05 5.23 6.96
C TYR A 47 -2.82 4.01 7.51
N LYS A 48 -3.48 3.20 6.66
CA LYS A 48 -4.13 1.93 7.07
C LYS A 48 -3.12 1.03 7.80
N LYS A 49 -1.94 0.82 7.19
CA LYS A 49 -0.85 0.04 7.80
C LYS A 49 -0.21 0.74 9.01
N HIS A 50 -0.12 2.07 9.05
CA HIS A 50 0.46 2.80 10.20
C HIS A 50 -0.42 2.67 11.46
N LYS A 51 -1.76 2.74 11.33
CA LYS A 51 -2.69 2.55 12.46
C LYS A 51 -2.53 1.18 13.13
N LEU A 52 -2.16 0.15 12.37
CA LEU A 52 -1.81 -1.18 12.87
C LEU A 52 -0.42 -1.17 13.54
N PHE A 53 0.64 -0.75 12.85
CA PHE A 53 2.01 -0.81 13.38
C PHE A 53 2.33 0.21 14.50
N HIS A 54 1.53 1.26 14.70
CA HIS A 54 1.69 2.18 15.85
C HIS A 54 1.17 1.56 17.16
N LYS A 55 0.23 0.60 17.09
CA LYS A 55 -0.15 -0.21 18.25
C LYS A 55 0.79 -1.40 18.46
N ASN A 56 1.38 -1.90 17.38
CA ASN A 56 2.11 -3.17 17.37
C ASN A 56 3.63 -2.93 17.25
N GLN A 57 4.34 -2.96 18.38
CA GLN A 57 5.79 -2.74 18.48
C GLN A 57 6.64 -3.91 17.91
N VAL A 58 6.54 -4.19 16.62
CA VAL A 58 7.22 -5.33 15.97
C VAL A 58 8.61 -4.93 15.44
N TRP A 59 9.60 -5.84 15.47
CA TRP A 59 11.04 -5.61 15.20
C TRP A 59 11.43 -5.25 13.74
N ILE A 60 10.56 -4.58 12.99
CA ILE A 60 10.60 -4.50 11.53
C ILE A 60 11.29 -3.22 10.99
N ALA A 61 12.58 -3.08 11.30
CA ALA A 61 13.45 -2.04 10.70
C ALA A 61 13.41 -2.01 9.16
N ILE A 62 13.07 -3.14 8.53
CA ILE A 62 12.93 -3.28 7.06
C ILE A 62 11.61 -2.71 6.56
N ILE A 63 10.48 -2.87 7.28
CA ILE A 63 9.27 -2.12 6.95
C ILE A 63 9.48 -0.64 7.24
N LYS A 64 10.30 -0.24 8.23
CA LYS A 64 10.69 1.16 8.36
C LYS A 64 11.44 1.65 7.10
N LYS A 65 12.38 0.88 6.53
CA LYS A 65 13.00 1.20 5.23
C LYS A 65 12.00 1.22 4.05
N GLU A 66 11.07 0.26 3.97
CA GLU A 66 10.01 0.23 2.94
C GLU A 66 9.06 1.43 3.06
N LYS A 67 8.69 1.82 4.28
CA LYS A 67 7.87 2.99 4.60
C LYS A 67 8.58 4.28 4.22
N LEU A 68 9.88 4.39 4.46
CA LEU A 68 10.70 5.50 3.98
C LEU A 68 10.72 5.56 2.45
N LYS A 69 10.91 4.43 1.76
CA LYS A 69 10.80 4.35 0.29
C LYS A 69 9.44 4.87 -0.18
N ASN A 70 8.34 4.42 0.43
CA ASN A 70 6.99 4.83 0.05
C ASN A 70 6.73 6.33 0.31
N ILE A 71 7.36 6.94 1.32
CA ILE A 71 7.33 8.40 1.55
C ILE A 71 8.11 9.13 0.46
N ILE A 72 9.33 8.69 0.13
CA ILE A 72 10.15 9.26 -0.94
C ILE A 72 9.39 9.18 -2.28
N THR A 73 8.79 8.03 -2.59
CA THR A 73 7.93 7.82 -3.75
C THR A 73 6.73 8.78 -3.75
N PHE A 74 6.01 8.93 -2.63
CA PHE A 74 4.90 9.89 -2.51
C PHE A 74 5.33 11.35 -2.80
N CYS A 75 6.49 11.77 -2.30
CA CYS A 75 7.03 13.10 -2.56
C CYS A 75 7.45 13.29 -4.03
N LEU A 76 8.11 12.29 -4.62
CA LEU A 76 8.51 12.32 -6.05
C LEU A 76 7.30 12.42 -6.99
N ILE A 77 6.22 11.69 -6.71
CA ILE A 77 4.99 11.72 -7.53
C ILE A 77 4.29 13.08 -7.42
N GLY A 78 4.26 13.68 -6.22
CA GLY A 78 3.74 15.03 -6.03
C GLY A 78 4.54 16.09 -6.80
N PHE A 79 5.88 15.98 -6.77
CA PHE A 79 6.75 16.84 -7.57
C PHE A 79 6.51 16.67 -9.08
N ILE A 80 6.40 15.43 -9.56
CA ILE A 80 6.07 15.13 -10.98
C ILE A 80 4.72 15.75 -11.36
N GLY A 81 3.68 15.65 -10.52
CA GLY A 81 2.38 16.25 -10.77
C GLY A 81 2.41 17.77 -10.88
N VAL A 82 3.12 18.44 -9.97
CA VAL A 82 3.33 19.90 -10.00
C VAL A 82 4.14 20.32 -11.23
N VAL A 83 5.17 19.56 -11.62
CA VAL A 83 5.96 19.80 -12.83
C VAL A 83 5.13 19.64 -14.10
N ILE A 84 4.25 18.63 -14.18
CA ILE A 84 3.33 18.45 -15.31
C ILE A 84 2.43 19.69 -15.47
N LEU A 85 1.78 20.15 -14.39
CA LEU A 85 0.94 21.35 -14.44
C LEU A 85 1.74 22.63 -14.78
N ALA A 86 2.97 22.76 -14.29
CA ALA A 86 3.84 23.89 -14.63
C ALA A 86 4.23 23.87 -16.12
N ILE A 87 4.47 22.70 -16.71
CA ILE A 87 4.72 22.53 -18.15
C ILE A 87 3.44 22.86 -18.95
N THR A 88 2.26 22.39 -18.53
CA THR A 88 0.98 22.78 -19.13
C THR A 88 0.79 24.30 -19.12
N MET A 89 1.15 24.97 -18.01
CA MET A 89 1.07 26.42 -17.90
C MET A 89 2.08 27.15 -18.80
N LEU A 90 3.30 26.63 -18.94
CA LEU A 90 4.31 27.14 -19.88
C LEU A 90 3.86 27.03 -21.34
N ILE A 91 3.32 25.88 -21.74
CA ILE A 91 2.77 25.66 -23.09
C ILE A 91 1.59 26.62 -23.35
N GLY A 92 0.73 26.83 -22.34
CA GLY A 92 -0.37 27.80 -22.41
C GLY A 92 0.09 29.25 -22.62
N GLU A 93 1.03 29.73 -21.80
CA GLU A 93 1.61 31.08 -21.92
C GLU A 93 2.45 31.29 -23.19
N LEU A 94 3.02 30.23 -23.79
CA LEU A 94 3.77 30.34 -25.04
C LEU A 94 2.87 30.27 -26.28
N GLY A 95 1.90 29.36 -26.31
CA GLY A 95 1.05 29.13 -27.49
C GLY A 95 -0.23 29.97 -27.54
N PHE A 96 -0.82 30.32 -26.40
CA PHE A 96 -2.23 30.76 -26.33
C PHE A 96 -2.46 32.03 -25.50
N LYS A 97 -1.40 32.72 -25.07
CA LYS A 97 -1.38 33.88 -24.15
C LYS A 97 -2.50 34.92 -24.37
N ASN A 98 -2.73 35.29 -25.63
CA ASN A 98 -3.63 36.37 -26.02
C ASN A 98 -5.07 35.88 -26.27
N THR A 99 -5.38 34.60 -26.04
CA THR A 99 -6.73 34.04 -26.22
C THR A 99 -7.56 34.18 -24.94
N HIS A 100 -8.83 34.58 -25.10
CA HIS A 100 -9.78 34.67 -23.98
C HIS A 100 -10.00 33.32 -23.28
N LYS A 101 -9.86 32.20 -24.02
CA LYS A 101 -9.90 30.85 -23.43
C LYS A 101 -8.73 30.62 -22.47
N TRP A 102 -7.50 30.93 -22.89
CA TRP A 102 -6.32 30.80 -22.02
C TRP A 102 -6.41 31.67 -20.77
N GLN A 103 -6.82 32.93 -20.91
CA GLN A 103 -6.94 33.86 -19.77
C GLN A 103 -7.91 33.36 -18.68
N SER A 104 -8.98 32.65 -19.08
CA SER A 104 -9.89 31.97 -18.15
C SER A 104 -9.21 30.76 -17.47
N TYR A 105 -8.61 29.84 -18.24
CA TYR A 105 -8.01 28.62 -17.68
C TYR A 105 -6.74 28.87 -16.86
N ARG A 106 -5.98 29.93 -17.13
CA ARG A 106 -4.73 30.31 -16.45
C ARG A 106 -4.89 30.32 -14.92
N TRP A 107 -5.96 30.95 -14.42
CA TRP A 107 -6.22 31.05 -12.98
C TRP A 107 -6.61 29.69 -12.37
N SER A 108 -7.40 28.89 -13.08
CA SER A 108 -7.77 27.54 -12.65
C SER A 108 -6.57 26.58 -12.58
N ILE A 109 -5.63 26.69 -13.53
CA ILE A 109 -4.39 25.90 -13.53
C ILE A 109 -3.48 26.35 -12.36
N LEU A 110 -3.30 27.65 -12.16
CA LEU A 110 -2.47 28.18 -11.07
C LEU A 110 -3.06 27.84 -9.69
N ALA A 111 -4.38 27.92 -9.52
CA ALA A 111 -5.06 27.45 -8.32
C ALA A 111 -4.88 25.93 -8.11
N SER A 112 -4.96 25.12 -9.18
CA SER A 112 -4.73 23.67 -9.12
C SER A 112 -3.31 23.33 -8.67
N ILE A 113 -2.30 24.06 -9.14
CA ILE A 113 -0.90 23.94 -8.68
C ILE A 113 -0.81 24.21 -7.18
N VAL A 114 -1.39 25.31 -6.69
CA VAL A 114 -1.37 25.68 -5.27
C VAL A 114 -2.07 24.64 -4.39
N ILE A 115 -3.26 24.19 -4.80
CA ILE A 115 -4.04 23.17 -4.07
C ILE A 115 -3.27 21.85 -4.00
N TRP A 116 -2.73 21.36 -5.11
CA TRP A 116 -2.03 20.08 -5.15
C TRP A 116 -0.67 20.13 -4.44
N PHE A 117 0.06 21.25 -4.52
CA PHE A 117 1.27 21.47 -3.72
C PHE A 117 0.93 21.47 -2.22
N GLY A 118 -0.13 22.17 -1.81
CA GLY A 118 -0.62 22.19 -0.43
C GLY A 118 -1.00 20.81 0.10
N ILE A 119 -1.78 20.04 -0.66
CA ILE A 119 -2.14 18.65 -0.33
C ILE A 119 -0.88 17.78 -0.22
N SER A 120 0.06 17.87 -1.17
CA SER A 120 1.32 17.11 -1.14
C SER A 120 2.16 17.44 0.09
N LEU A 121 2.25 18.72 0.45
CA LEU A 121 2.98 19.19 1.64
C LEU A 121 2.36 18.68 2.93
N VAL A 122 1.04 18.88 3.13
CA VAL A 122 0.33 18.49 4.34
C VAL A 122 0.32 16.96 4.52
N CYS A 123 -0.01 16.20 3.47
CA CYS A 123 0.05 14.75 3.50
C CYS A 123 1.49 14.25 3.72
N GLY A 124 2.49 14.85 3.04
CA GLY A 124 3.91 14.51 3.23
C GLY A 124 4.38 14.70 4.67
N LEU A 125 4.03 15.83 5.30
CA LEU A 125 4.31 16.10 6.71
C LEU A 125 3.63 15.07 7.64
N LEU A 126 2.34 14.77 7.43
CA LEU A 126 1.62 13.75 8.20
C LEU A 126 2.26 12.36 8.10
N LEU A 127 2.73 11.97 6.91
CA LEU A 127 3.47 10.73 6.68
C LEU A 127 4.81 10.74 7.44
N ILE A 128 5.56 11.83 7.41
CA ILE A 128 6.86 12.00 8.09
C ILE A 128 6.70 11.99 9.62
N PHE A 129 5.70 12.68 10.17
CA PHE A 129 5.42 12.65 11.61
C PHE A 129 5.00 11.26 12.09
N SER A 130 4.14 10.58 11.31
CA SER A 130 3.77 9.18 11.55
C SER A 130 5.00 8.27 11.54
N TYR A 131 5.85 8.39 10.51
CA TYR A 131 7.11 7.65 10.38
C TYR A 131 8.09 7.86 11.55
N LYS A 132 8.22 9.09 12.04
CA LYS A 132 9.03 9.41 13.24
C LYS A 132 8.48 8.68 14.48
N LYS A 133 7.16 8.62 14.65
CA LYS A 133 6.48 7.91 15.76
C LYS A 133 6.57 6.37 15.68
N MET A 134 7.00 5.78 14.56
CA MET A 134 7.17 4.32 14.46
C MET A 134 8.38 3.85 15.30
N ILE A 135 8.12 3.42 16.53
CA ILE A 135 9.12 2.78 17.40
C ILE A 135 9.53 1.44 16.77
N ILE A 136 10.83 1.26 16.53
CA ILE A 136 11.38 -0.09 16.34
C ILE A 136 11.73 -0.58 17.75
N ASN A 137 10.82 -1.33 18.37
CA ASN A 137 11.26 -2.28 19.39
C ASN A 137 12.23 -3.24 18.68
N LYS A 138 13.34 -3.59 19.33
CA LYS A 138 14.49 -4.43 18.76
C LYS A 138 14.98 -7.32 19.43
N ASN A 139 15.42 -7.90 20.61
CA ASN A 139 14.65 -8.75 21.53
C ASN A 139 13.16 -8.95 21.16
N ILE A 140 12.92 -9.68 20.07
CA ILE A 140 11.85 -10.67 20.02
C ILE A 140 12.13 -11.63 21.19
N ASP A 141 11.10 -11.99 21.96
CA ASP A 141 11.24 -13.08 22.92
C ASP A 141 11.28 -14.40 22.17
N TRP A 142 12.49 -14.77 21.74
CA TRP A 142 12.75 -16.00 21.02
C TRP A 142 12.48 -17.26 21.86
N GLU A 143 12.39 -17.16 23.19
CA GLU A 143 12.09 -18.29 24.06
C GLU A 143 10.58 -18.50 24.14
N THR A 144 9.79 -17.43 24.25
CA THR A 144 8.33 -17.51 24.06
C THR A 144 7.96 -18.00 22.66
N VAL A 145 8.64 -17.52 21.61
CA VAL A 145 8.47 -18.05 20.23
C VAL A 145 8.83 -19.53 20.16
N LYS A 146 9.99 -19.95 20.71
CA LYS A 146 10.39 -21.36 20.76
C LYS A 146 9.34 -22.23 21.47
N ASN A 147 8.85 -21.79 22.62
CA ASN A 147 7.82 -22.49 23.38
C ASN A 147 6.49 -22.59 22.60
N TYR A 148 6.12 -21.54 21.85
CA TYR A 148 4.92 -21.53 21.03
C TYR A 148 5.02 -22.48 19.81
N CYS A 149 6.21 -22.64 19.22
CA CYS A 149 6.45 -23.62 18.15
C CYS A 149 6.01 -25.03 18.55
N TYR A 150 6.48 -25.54 19.71
CA TYR A 150 6.11 -26.87 20.19
C TYR A 150 4.69 -26.92 20.79
N LYS A 151 4.30 -25.94 21.61
CA LYS A 151 3.02 -25.94 22.34
C LYS A 151 1.80 -25.99 21.41
N TYR A 152 1.87 -25.27 20.28
CA TYR A 152 0.74 -25.12 19.36
C TYR A 152 0.90 -25.91 18.05
N ASN A 153 2.11 -26.38 17.72
CA ASN A 153 2.46 -27.13 16.51
C ASN A 153 1.79 -26.57 15.23
N LEU A 154 1.85 -25.24 15.08
CA LEU A 154 1.17 -24.50 14.01
C LEU A 154 1.73 -24.94 12.64
N ASN A 155 0.84 -25.38 11.75
CA ASN A 155 1.15 -25.94 10.43
C ASN A 155 0.04 -25.52 9.46
N PHE A 156 0.39 -24.99 8.29
CA PHE A 156 -0.58 -24.41 7.35
C PHE A 156 -1.53 -25.41 6.68
N LYS A 157 -1.29 -26.72 6.85
CA LYS A 157 -2.19 -27.81 6.43
C LYS A 157 -3.28 -28.13 7.46
N ASN A 158 -3.07 -27.82 8.75
CA ASN A 158 -4.09 -27.96 9.77
C ASN A 158 -4.90 -26.67 9.90
N LYS A 159 -6.23 -26.78 9.81
CA LYS A 159 -7.16 -25.62 9.78
C LYS A 159 -7.21 -24.79 11.08
N ASN A 160 -6.40 -25.14 12.08
CA ASN A 160 -6.16 -24.44 13.34
C ASN A 160 -5.39 -23.11 13.16
N PHE A 161 -4.90 -22.84 11.94
CA PHE A 161 -4.30 -21.57 11.51
C PHE A 161 -5.00 -21.10 10.23
N GLN A 162 -5.48 -19.84 10.20
CA GLN A 162 -6.28 -19.33 9.08
C GLN A 162 -5.87 -17.91 8.69
N ILE A 163 -5.51 -17.71 7.41
CA ILE A 163 -5.42 -16.38 6.82
C ILE A 163 -6.84 -15.94 6.43
N ARG A 164 -7.56 -15.39 7.40
CA ARG A 164 -8.78 -14.61 7.15
C ARG A 164 -8.38 -13.20 6.72
N TRP A 165 -8.60 -12.87 5.45
CA TRP A 165 -8.33 -11.52 4.98
C TRP A 165 -9.40 -10.58 5.55
N LEU A 166 -8.98 -9.52 6.25
CA LEU A 166 -9.88 -8.45 6.65
C LEU A 166 -10.52 -7.83 5.39
N ASP A 167 -11.84 -7.81 5.32
CA ASP A 167 -12.51 -7.26 4.15
C ASP A 167 -12.19 -5.76 3.96
N ASN A 168 -11.96 -5.36 2.72
CA ASN A 168 -11.52 -3.99 2.42
C ASN A 168 -12.66 -2.96 2.37
N ILE A 169 -13.91 -3.42 2.40
CA ILE A 169 -15.15 -2.62 2.38
C ILE A 169 -15.81 -2.67 3.78
N THR A 170 -16.18 -3.86 4.28
CA THR A 170 -16.91 -4.01 5.55
C THR A 170 -16.02 -3.89 6.78
N HIS A 171 -14.71 -4.14 6.62
CA HIS A 171 -13.73 -4.25 7.71
C HIS A 171 -14.10 -5.31 8.77
N GLN A 172 -14.82 -6.35 8.34
CA GLN A 172 -15.10 -7.54 9.14
C GLN A 172 -14.30 -8.73 8.59
N TYR A 173 -14.26 -9.82 9.37
CA TYR A 173 -13.60 -11.07 9.00
C TYR A 173 -14.65 -12.09 8.52
N GLU A 174 -15.18 -11.85 7.33
CA GLU A 174 -16.22 -12.70 6.74
C GLU A 174 -15.69 -14.12 6.46
N PRO A 175 -16.46 -15.20 6.73
CA PRO A 175 -15.99 -16.58 6.57
C PRO A 175 -15.54 -16.92 5.15
N GLU A 176 -16.08 -16.22 4.15
CA GLU A 176 -15.81 -16.40 2.73
C GLU A 176 -14.44 -15.83 2.31
N ASN A 177 -13.86 -14.90 3.08
CA ASN A 177 -12.55 -14.29 2.84
C ASN A 177 -11.36 -15.17 3.29
N LEU A 178 -11.53 -16.50 3.23
CA LEU A 178 -10.51 -17.51 3.47
C LEU A 178 -9.75 -17.85 2.19
N LYS A 179 -8.41 -17.83 2.25
CA LYS A 179 -7.56 -18.43 1.21
C LYS A 179 -6.78 -19.60 1.78
N ASP A 180 -6.59 -20.63 0.96
CA ASP A 180 -5.76 -21.78 1.30
C ASP A 180 -4.33 -21.31 1.65
N THR A 181 -3.95 -21.58 2.90
CA THR A 181 -2.71 -21.18 3.54
C THR A 181 -1.50 -21.94 3.00
N ASP A 182 -1.64 -23.23 2.71
CA ASP A 182 -0.58 -24.11 2.22
C ASP A 182 -0.29 -23.82 0.73
N VAL A 183 -1.32 -23.61 -0.09
CA VAL A 183 -1.19 -23.19 -1.50
C VAL A 183 -0.57 -21.79 -1.59
N THR A 184 -1.03 -20.84 -0.77
CA THR A 184 -0.47 -19.48 -0.73
C THR A 184 1.00 -19.50 -0.27
N TRP A 185 1.30 -20.27 0.80
CA TRP A 185 2.66 -20.47 1.28
C TRP A 185 3.57 -21.05 0.23
N LYS A 186 3.22 -22.16 -0.42
CA LYS A 186 4.06 -22.80 -1.44
C LYS A 186 4.39 -21.83 -2.57
N LYS A 187 3.41 -21.08 -3.07
CA LYS A 187 3.63 -20.05 -4.09
C LYS A 187 4.62 -18.97 -3.64
N ASP A 188 4.42 -18.42 -2.44
CA ASP A 188 5.28 -17.39 -1.87
C ASP A 188 6.69 -17.93 -1.53
N TYR A 189 6.80 -19.17 -1.05
CA TYR A 189 8.05 -19.86 -0.68
C TYR A 189 8.90 -20.18 -1.91
N TYR A 190 8.34 -20.83 -2.94
CA TYR A 190 9.06 -21.12 -4.18
C TYR A 190 9.50 -19.82 -4.88
N PHE A 191 8.64 -18.81 -4.94
CA PHE A 191 9.01 -17.50 -5.49
C PHE A 191 10.21 -16.89 -4.75
N LEU A 192 10.17 -16.81 -3.41
CA LEU A 192 11.27 -16.25 -2.63
C LEU A 192 12.56 -17.09 -2.69
N LYS A 193 12.45 -18.41 -2.85
CA LYS A 193 13.57 -19.36 -3.01
C LYS A 193 14.28 -19.20 -4.37
N THR A 194 13.52 -18.96 -5.44
CA THR A 194 14.05 -18.73 -6.80
C THR A 194 14.91 -17.47 -6.87
N PHE A 195 14.47 -16.35 -6.28
CA PHE A 195 15.21 -15.08 -6.30
C PHE A 195 16.37 -15.01 -5.28
N GLY A 196 17.07 -16.13 -5.03
CA GLY A 196 18.32 -16.20 -4.25
C GLY A 196 18.20 -16.91 -2.89
N LYS A 197 18.94 -18.01 -2.72
CA LYS A 197 18.94 -18.88 -1.51
C LYS A 197 19.45 -18.18 -0.23
N THR A 198 20.27 -17.15 -0.34
CA THR A 198 20.91 -16.50 0.82
C THR A 198 19.88 -15.79 1.71
N ARG A 199 19.91 -16.09 3.02
CA ARG A 199 18.98 -15.56 4.04
C ARG A 199 17.49 -15.82 3.76
N LEU A 200 17.16 -16.94 3.09
CA LEU A 200 15.79 -17.30 2.67
C LEU A 200 14.77 -17.27 3.84
N ASN A 201 15.03 -17.98 4.93
CA ASN A 201 14.17 -18.02 6.14
C ASN A 201 13.83 -16.59 6.62
N ASN A 202 14.87 -15.76 6.68
CA ASN A 202 14.82 -14.37 7.11
C ASN A 202 13.96 -13.53 6.15
N ARG A 203 14.02 -13.77 4.82
CA ARG A 203 13.17 -13.11 3.80
C ARG A 203 11.70 -13.49 3.94
N ILE A 204 11.40 -14.78 4.06
CA ILE A 204 10.04 -15.31 4.15
C ILE A 204 9.35 -14.76 5.39
N LEU A 205 10.01 -14.83 6.54
CA LEU A 205 9.52 -14.30 7.80
C LEU A 205 9.21 -12.79 7.72
N ARG A 206 10.10 -11.98 7.13
CA ARG A 206 9.87 -10.54 6.93
C ARG A 206 8.64 -10.27 6.05
N TYR A 207 8.43 -11.07 5.01
CA TYR A 207 7.31 -10.95 4.08
C TYR A 207 5.98 -11.37 4.71
N TYR A 208 5.96 -12.42 5.54
CA TYR A 208 4.78 -12.83 6.32
C TYR A 208 4.46 -11.81 7.44
N LEU A 209 5.46 -11.31 8.15
CA LEU A 209 5.28 -10.24 9.15
C LEU A 209 4.77 -8.93 8.53
N ALA A 210 5.12 -8.61 7.28
CA ALA A 210 4.56 -7.46 6.57
C ALA A 210 3.07 -7.62 6.23
N LYS A 211 2.60 -8.87 6.13
CA LYS A 211 1.20 -9.26 5.98
C LYS A 211 0.49 -9.50 7.34
N SER A 212 1.14 -9.33 8.50
CA SER A 212 0.61 -9.74 9.83
C SER A 212 -0.86 -9.38 10.12
N HIS A 213 -1.30 -8.21 9.67
CA HIS A 213 -2.68 -7.72 9.72
C HIS A 213 -3.73 -8.47 8.88
N THR A 214 -3.34 -9.54 8.17
CA THR A 214 -4.22 -10.44 7.40
C THR A 214 -4.21 -11.87 7.93
N PHE A 215 -3.63 -12.09 9.11
CA PHE A 215 -3.64 -13.37 9.82
C PHE A 215 -4.60 -13.28 11.00
N PHE A 216 -5.31 -14.37 11.26
CA PHE A 216 -6.17 -14.52 12.42
C PHE A 216 -5.72 -15.71 13.25
N PHE A 217 -5.69 -15.54 14.57
CA PHE A 217 -5.30 -16.58 15.52
C PHE A 217 -6.40 -16.77 16.54
N GLU A 218 -7.02 -17.95 16.56
CA GLU A 218 -8.04 -18.32 17.56
C GLU A 218 -7.47 -18.38 18.99
N GLN A 219 -6.13 -18.43 19.15
CA GLN A 219 -5.49 -18.60 20.45
C GLN A 219 -5.27 -17.31 21.26
N GLY A 220 -5.65 -16.11 20.77
CA GLY A 220 -5.73 -14.91 21.61
C GLY A 220 -5.64 -13.56 20.89
N ASP A 221 -6.48 -12.60 21.29
CA ASP A 221 -6.63 -11.27 20.68
C ASP A 221 -5.43 -10.31 20.90
N GLU A 222 -4.49 -10.65 21.78
CA GLU A 222 -3.37 -9.77 22.10
C GLU A 222 -2.34 -9.64 20.97
N ILE A 223 -1.89 -8.40 20.76
CA ILE A 223 -0.96 -8.00 19.70
C ILE A 223 0.41 -8.68 19.78
N MET A 224 0.97 -8.84 20.99
CA MET A 224 2.25 -9.55 21.16
C MET A 224 2.06 -11.06 20.96
N MET A 225 0.94 -11.62 21.40
CA MET A 225 0.61 -13.03 21.20
C MET A 225 0.42 -13.35 19.71
N HIS A 226 -0.38 -12.58 18.98
CA HIS A 226 -0.49 -12.60 17.51
C HIS A 226 0.88 -12.56 16.82
N THR A 227 1.78 -11.71 17.31
CA THR A 227 3.14 -11.59 16.76
C THR A 227 3.93 -12.89 16.98
N HIS A 228 4.04 -13.38 18.22
CA HIS A 228 4.78 -14.60 18.54
C HIS A 228 4.20 -15.85 17.86
N LEU A 229 2.87 -15.97 17.76
CA LEU A 229 2.20 -17.05 17.02
C LEU A 229 2.56 -17.02 15.52
N LEU A 230 2.63 -15.83 14.89
CA LEU A 230 3.05 -15.70 13.49
C LEU A 230 4.53 -16.03 13.27
N TYR A 231 5.42 -15.64 14.18
CA TYR A 231 6.82 -16.12 14.16
C TYR A 231 6.87 -17.64 14.23
N SER A 232 6.13 -18.24 15.16
CA SER A 232 6.14 -19.68 15.43
C SER A 232 5.60 -20.49 14.24
N ALA A 233 4.48 -20.06 13.65
CA ALA A 233 3.88 -20.75 12.51
C ALA A 233 4.79 -20.71 11.26
N VAL A 234 5.48 -19.59 11.01
CA VAL A 234 6.45 -19.49 9.92
C VAL A 234 7.69 -20.36 10.18
N ILE A 235 8.18 -20.44 11.42
CA ILE A 235 9.32 -21.29 11.80
C ILE A 235 8.97 -22.78 11.64
N ASN A 236 7.81 -23.21 12.15
CA ASN A 236 7.33 -24.58 12.01
C ASN A 236 7.17 -24.97 10.54
N GLN A 237 6.57 -24.11 9.69
CA GLN A 237 6.44 -24.44 8.28
C GLN A 237 7.80 -24.50 7.56
N ILE A 238 8.79 -23.68 7.94
CA ILE A 238 10.15 -23.81 7.38
C ILE A 238 10.76 -25.17 7.76
N ALA A 239 10.61 -25.64 9.00
CA ALA A 239 11.09 -26.96 9.42
C ALA A 239 10.37 -28.12 8.71
N ILE A 240 9.11 -27.92 8.28
CA ILE A 240 8.34 -28.91 7.51
C ILE A 240 8.78 -28.96 6.04
N GLU A 241 9.14 -27.82 5.44
CA GLU A 241 9.57 -27.71 4.03
C GLU A 241 11.10 -27.91 3.83
N ASP A 242 11.86 -28.01 4.93
CA ASP A 242 13.31 -28.25 4.94
C ASP A 242 13.70 -29.11 6.17
N PRO A 243 13.57 -30.45 6.08
CA PRO A 243 13.78 -31.36 7.21
C PRO A 243 15.22 -31.37 7.78
N GLU A 244 16.19 -30.79 7.08
CA GLU A 244 17.56 -30.61 7.59
C GLU A 244 17.64 -29.47 8.63
N GLN A 245 16.62 -28.62 8.73
CA GLN A 245 16.57 -27.48 9.64
C GLN A 245 15.56 -27.67 10.79
N ASN A 246 16.05 -27.99 11.98
CA ASN A 246 15.24 -27.96 13.20
C ASN A 246 14.90 -26.52 13.68
N ILE A 247 13.91 -26.41 14.57
CA ILE A 247 13.41 -25.13 15.10
C ILE A 247 14.55 -24.29 15.71
N GLU A 248 15.46 -24.92 16.46
CA GLU A 248 16.66 -24.30 17.01
C GLU A 248 17.58 -23.68 15.96
N SER A 249 17.91 -24.38 14.87
CA SER A 249 18.81 -23.88 13.83
C SER A 249 18.16 -22.77 13.01
N ILE A 250 16.85 -22.85 12.78
CA ILE A 250 16.06 -21.77 12.15
C ILE A 250 16.10 -20.52 13.04
N ILE A 251 15.83 -20.65 14.35
CA ILE A 251 15.90 -19.52 15.29
C ILE A 251 17.33 -18.96 15.37
N ALA A 252 18.35 -19.80 15.40
CA ALA A 252 19.75 -19.37 15.41
C ALA A 252 20.20 -18.69 14.09
N ASN A 253 19.56 -18.98 12.97
CA ASN A 253 19.72 -18.31 11.68
C ASN A 253 18.98 -16.96 11.66
N LEU A 254 17.78 -16.90 12.25
CA LEU A 254 16.96 -15.67 12.35
C LEU A 254 17.50 -14.65 13.36
N ARG A 255 18.30 -15.09 14.35
CA ARG A 255 19.04 -14.23 15.28
C ARG A 255 20.28 -13.54 14.64
N LYS A 256 20.58 -13.79 13.35
CA LYS A 256 21.73 -13.24 12.58
C LYS A 256 21.33 -12.25 11.46
#